data_AF-J5S4K2-F1
#
_entry.id   AF-J5S4K2-F1
#
_cell.length_a   1.000
_cell.length_b   1.000
_cell.length_c   1.000
_cell.angle_alpha   90.00
_cell.angle_beta   90.00
_cell.angle_gamma   90.00
#
_symmetry.space_group_name_H-M   'P 1'
#
loop_
_entity.id
_entity.type
_entity.pdbx_description
1 polymer ?
#
loop_
_entity_poly.entity_id
_entity_poly.type
_entity_poly.pdbx_seq_one_letter_code
_entity_poly.pdbx_strand_id
1 'polypeptide(L)' 'MSQNNSTGLINPERTYNNVTLKNLTAFQLLSQRENICELFDLVEGTERHDGIINPATQRSNLEKMKKMLDGLKKEVKK' A
#
# COMPACT_ATOMS: atom_id res chain seq x y z
N MET A 1 28.98 17.61 28.35
CA MET A 1 27.97 18.44 27.66
C MET A 1 28.57 18.92 26.34
N SER A 2 28.43 18.14 25.27
CA SER A 2 28.88 18.56 23.93
C SER A 2 27.63 18.78 23.08
N GLN A 3 27.27 20.06 22.89
CA GLN A 3 26.23 20.43 21.93
C GLN A 3 26.88 20.50 20.55
N ASN A 4 26.63 19.50 19.71
CA ASN A 4 27.04 19.52 18.31
C ASN A 4 25.87 20.03 17.47
N ASN A 5 25.74 21.35 17.34
CA ASN A 5 24.82 21.98 16.40
C ASN A 5 25.42 21.91 15.00
N SER A 6 25.16 20.81 14.30
CA SER A 6 25.41 20.70 12.86
C SER A 6 24.19 21.23 12.12
N THR A 7 24.17 22.53 11.79
CA THR A 7 23.24 23.09 10.80
C THR A 7 23.70 22.72 9.40
N GLY A 8 23.67 21.43 9.09
CA GLY A 8 23.77 20.94 7.72
C GLY A 8 22.38 21.03 7.09
N LEU A 9 22.31 21.59 5.88
CA LEU A 9 21.09 21.62 5.06
C LEU A 9 20.49 20.21 5.04
N ILE A 10 19.35 20.06 5.70
CA ILE A 10 18.63 18.79 5.83
C ILE A 10 18.06 18.48 4.44
N ASN A 11 18.67 17.53 3.72
CA ASN A 11 18.09 17.01 2.50
C ASN A 11 16.76 16.32 2.86
N PRO A 12 15.58 16.89 2.49
CA PRO A 12 14.29 16.42 2.97
C PRO A 12 14.01 14.96 2.59
N GLU A 13 14.53 14.51 1.44
CA GLU A 13 14.44 13.12 0.97
C GLU A 13 15.13 12.14 1.93
N ARG A 14 16.24 12.52 2.58
CA ARG A 14 16.91 11.65 3.57
C ARG A 14 16.22 11.64 4.92
N THR A 15 15.44 12.68 5.24
CA THR A 15 14.75 12.79 6.53
C THR A 15 13.60 11.81 6.65
N TYR A 16 12.89 11.51 5.55
CA TYR A 16 11.77 10.58 5.55
C TYR A 16 12.16 9.12 5.28
N ASN A 17 13.41 8.87 4.86
CA ASN A 17 13.95 7.53 4.67
C ASN A 17 14.38 6.84 5.98
N ASN A 18 14.29 7.52 7.13
CA ASN A 18 14.60 6.92 8.43
C ASN A 18 13.33 6.53 9.21
N VAL A 19 13.40 5.41 9.93
CA VAL A 19 12.35 4.98 10.85
C VAL A 19 12.80 5.36 12.26
N THR A 20 12.09 6.30 12.88
CA THR A 20 12.32 6.68 14.29
C THR A 20 11.33 5.96 15.20
N LEU A 21 11.61 5.91 16.51
CA LEU A 21 10.67 5.36 17.50
C LEU A 21 9.31 6.07 17.45
N LYS A 22 9.30 7.39 17.21
CA LYS A 22 8.07 8.17 17.05
C LYS A 22 7.29 7.73 15.82
N ASN A 23 7.97 7.51 14.69
CA ASN A 23 7.31 7.08 13.44
C ASN A 23 6.71 5.68 13.60
N LEU A 24 7.45 4.75 14.21
CA LEU A 24 6.99 3.38 14.40
C LEU A 24 5.77 3.30 15.33
N THR A 25 5.82 4.01 16.46
CA THR A 25 4.70 4.05 17.41
C THR A 25 3.48 4.79 16.86
N ALA A 26 3.69 5.88 16.11
CA ALA A 26 2.60 6.58 15.42
C ALA A 26 1.94 5.69 14.36
N PHE A 27 2.72 4.98 13.54
CA PHE A 27 2.21 4.04 12.55
C PHE A 27 1.38 2.92 13.19
N GLN A 28 1.92 2.28 14.24
CA GLN A 28 1.21 1.22 14.96
C GLN A 28 -0.11 1.72 15.56
N LEU A 29 -0.08 2.88 16.24
CA LEU A 29 -1.27 3.44 16.85
C LEU A 29 -2.32 3.83 15.81
N LEU A 30 -1.91 4.41 14.68
CA LEU A 30 -2.82 4.81 13.61
C LEU A 30 -3.50 3.59 12.98
N SER A 31 -2.73 2.54 12.68
CA SER A 31 -3.27 1.28 12.14
C SER A 31 -4.26 0.62 13.11
N GLN A 32 -3.96 0.61 14.41
CA GLN A 32 -4.89 0.07 15.41
C GLN A 32 -6.20 0.86 15.47
N ARG A 33 -6.14 2.19 15.38
CA ARG A 33 -7.33 3.06 15.40
C ARG A 33 -8.17 2.89 14.14
N GLU A 34 -7.54 2.85 12.96
CA GLU A 34 -8.24 2.64 11.69
C GLU A 34 -9.06 1.34 11.72
N ASN A 35 -8.45 0.22 12.12
CA ASN A 35 -9.11 -1.08 12.21
C ASN A 35 -10.32 -1.08 13.16
N ILE A 36 -10.21 -0.40 14.31
CA ILE A 36 -11.31 -0.31 15.28
C ILE A 36 -12.44 0.59 14.76
N CYS A 37 -12.10 1.71 14.11
CA CYS A 37 -13.09 2.58 13.51
C CYS A 37 -13.85 1.89 12.36
N GLU A 38 -13.17 1.06 11.56
CA GLU A 38 -13.80 0.25 10.52
C GLU A 38 -14.76 -0.80 11.13
N LEU A 39 -14.35 -1.47 12.21
CA LEU A 39 -15.19 -2.45 12.91
C LEU A 39 -16.54 -1.85 13.38
N PHE A 40 -16.52 -0.59 13.80
CA PHE A 40 -17.72 0.11 14.26
C PHE A 40 -18.40 0.95 13.16
N ASP A 41 -17.97 0.81 11.92
CA ASP A 41 -18.49 1.55 10.76
C ASP A 41 -18.46 3.08 10.95
N LEU A 42 -17.39 3.57 11.59
CA LEU A 42 -17.18 4.99 11.90
C LEU A 42 -16.26 5.70 10.90
N VAL A 43 -15.70 4.97 9.93
CA VAL A 43 -14.80 5.50 8.91
C VAL A 43 -15.18 4.94 7.56
N GLU A 44 -15.22 5.81 6.54
CA GLU A 44 -15.46 5.39 5.16
C GLU A 44 -14.13 4.99 4.50
N GLY A 45 -13.99 3.71 4.16
CA GLY A 45 -12.80 3.13 3.51
C GLY A 45 -12.95 2.87 2.00
N THR A 46 -14.02 3.37 1.37
CA THR A 46 -14.44 3.03 0.00
C THR A 46 -13.41 3.42 -1.05
N GLU A 47 -12.90 4.65 -1.03
CA GLU A 47 -11.90 5.13 -1.99
C GLU A 47 -10.60 4.30 -1.96
N ARG A 48 -10.12 3.97 -0.75
CA ARG A 48 -8.94 3.13 -0.55
C ARG A 48 -9.21 1.70 -1.07
N HIS A 49 -10.37 1.15 -0.75
CA HIS A 49 -10.78 -0.18 -1.18
C HIS A 49 -10.84 -0.28 -2.70
N ASP A 50 -11.53 0.66 -3.36
CA ASP A 50 -11.69 0.70 -4.81
C ASP A 50 -10.38 0.98 -5.54
N GLY A 51 -9.50 1.79 -4.94
CA GLY A 51 -8.15 2.01 -5.45
C GLY A 51 -7.29 0.73 -5.46
N ILE A 52 -7.41 -0.11 -4.43
CA ILE A 52 -6.67 -1.37 -4.31
C ILE A 52 -7.28 -2.47 -5.18
N ILE A 53 -8.59 -2.68 -5.09
CA ILE A 53 -9.30 -3.70 -5.87
C ILE A 53 -9.24 -3.38 -7.35
N ASN A 54 -9.52 -2.13 -7.72
CA ASN A 54 -9.58 -1.62 -9.08
C ASN A 54 -10.30 -2.61 -10.04
N PRO A 55 -11.64 -2.58 -10.09
CA PRO A 55 -12.43 -3.54 -10.86
C PRO A 55 -12.06 -3.61 -12.35
N ALA A 56 -11.64 -2.49 -12.93
CA ALA A 56 -11.20 -2.43 -14.32
C ALA A 56 -9.91 -3.25 -14.55
N THR A 57 -8.95 -3.13 -13.62
CA THR A 57 -7.70 -3.91 -13.66
C THR A 57 -7.96 -5.40 -13.43
N GLN A 58 -8.84 -5.76 -12.49
CA GLN A 58 -9.23 -7.16 -12.27
C GLN A 58 -9.85 -7.79 -13.51
N ARG A 59 -10.78 -7.08 -14.18
CA ARG A 59 -11.40 -7.56 -15.41
C ARG A 59 -10.39 -7.72 -16.55
N SER A 60 -9.47 -6.77 -16.70
CA SER A 60 -8.39 -6.84 -17.68
C SER A 60 -7.48 -8.06 -17.45
N ASN A 61 -7.10 -8.31 -16.19
CA ASN A 61 -6.28 -9.46 -15.83
C ASN A 61 -7.01 -10.79 -16.07
N LEU A 62 -8.30 -10.86 -15.76
CA LEU A 62 -9.13 -12.03 -16.04
C LEU A 62 -9.16 -12.36 -17.53
N GLU A 63 -9.38 -11.37 -18.39
CA GLU A 63 -9.42 -11.58 -19.84
C GLU A 63 -8.05 -12.01 -20.40
N LYS A 64 -6.95 -11.48 -19.86
CA LYS A 64 -5.60 -11.96 -20.22
C LYS A 64 -5.40 -13.43 -19.84
N MET A 65 -5.83 -13.83 -18.64
CA MET A 65 -5.74 -15.22 -18.19
C MET A 65 -6.59 -16.17 -19.04
N LYS A 66 -7.81 -15.77 -19.42
CA LYS A 66 -8.65 -16.55 -20.35
C LYS A 66 -7.96 -16.75 -21.70
N LYS A 67 -7.40 -15.68 -22.28
CA LYS A 67 -6.65 -15.77 -23.55
C LYS A 67 -5.45 -16.70 -23.44
N MET A 68 -4.71 -16.65 -22.33
CA MET A 68 -3.58 -17.54 -22.06
C MET A 68 -4.04 -19.00 -21.98
N LEU A 69 -5.13 -19.26 -21.25
CA LEU A 69 -5.72 -20.59 -21.15
C LEU A 69 -6.18 -21.14 -22.50
N ASP A 70 -6.81 -20.30 -23.33
CA ASP A 70 -7.26 -20.71 -24.67
C ASP A 70 -6.08 -20.98 -25.61
N GLY A 71 -4.96 -20.26 -25.45
CA GLY A 71 -3.70 -20.55 -26.14
C GLY A 71 -3.17 -21.94 -25.77
N LEU A 72 -3.02 -22.20 -24.48
CA LEU A 72 -2.54 -23.49 -23.98
C LEU A 72 -3.44 -24.67 -24.39
N LYS A 73 -4.76 -24.50 -24.36
CA LYS A 73 -5.70 -25.53 -24.83
C LYS A 73 -5.52 -25.87 -26.31
N LYS A 74 -5.14 -24.90 -27.14
CA LYS A 74 -4.89 -25.12 -28.57
C LYS A 74 -3.56 -25.82 -28.80
N GLU A 75 -2.55 -25.55 -27.98
CA GLU A 75 -1.27 -26.27 -28.02
C GLU A 75 -1.42 -27.74 -27.62
N VAL A 76 -2.23 -28.05 -26.60
CA VAL A 76 -2.49 -29.43 -26.16
C VAL A 76 -3.32 -30.25 -27.15
N LYS A 77 -4.15 -29.59 -27.96
CA LYS A 77 -4.98 -30.25 -28.99
C LYS A 77 -4.24 -30.49 -30.31
N LYS A 78 -2.99 -30.06 -30.43
CA LYS A 78 -2.14 -30.20 -31.61
C LYS A 78 -1.17 -31.36 -31.42
#